data_AF-X0ZJ38-F1
#
_entry.id   AF-X0ZJ38-F1
#
_cell.length_a   1.000
_cell.length_b   1.000
_cell.length_c   1.000
_cell.angle_alpha   90.00
_cell.angle_beta   90.00
_cell.angle_gamma   90.00
#
_symmetry.space_group_name_H-M   'P 1'
#
loop_
_entity.id
_entity.type
_entity.pdbx_description
1 polymer ?
#
loop_
_entity_poly.entity_id
_entity_poly.type
_entity_poly.pdbx_seq_one_letter_code
_entity_poly.pdbx_strand_id
1 'polypeptide(L)'
;MGKGLTVTEIIEGANSGSIKAIYVMGENLMLSDPDILHVAEALEKLELFVVQDIFLTETGEFADVILPGACFAEKEGTFTNTDRRVQRVRKAVNAPGSALEDWKIICILSNKMGYPMNYNNTAEIMDEIASLTPIYGGINYERLERRALQWPCRKYGDPGTSILHTKNFTRGKGRFIPVKYAPPAEVVSEKYPYILTTGRILHQFHTMTMTGKVKGLNEIAPSNLVQINTDDARSLGIKNRDRVKVESRRGAV
;
A
#
# COMPACT_ATOMS: atom_id res chain seq x y z
N MET A 1 6.35 7.03 -25.27
CA MET A 1 6.02 5.96 -24.29
C MET A 1 4.52 5.99 -24.06
N GLY A 2 3.85 4.84 -24.12
CA GLY A 2 2.43 4.75 -23.79
C GLY A 2 2.17 5.02 -22.30
N LYS A 3 0.92 5.30 -21.94
CA LYS A 3 0.50 5.41 -20.53
C LYS A 3 0.63 4.02 -19.89
N GLY A 4 1.31 3.92 -18.76
CA GLY A 4 1.34 2.68 -17.97
C GLY A 4 -0.04 2.31 -17.42
N LEU A 5 -0.19 1.06 -16.99
CA LEU A 5 -1.42 0.54 -16.38
C LEU A 5 -1.44 0.79 -14.87
N THR A 6 -2.63 1.05 -14.33
CA THR A 6 -2.92 1.04 -12.88
C THR A 6 -3.04 -0.40 -12.38
N VAL A 7 -2.98 -0.63 -11.05
CA VAL A 7 -3.13 -1.97 -10.46
C VAL A 7 -4.43 -2.66 -10.92
N THR A 8 -5.55 -1.94 -10.92
CA THR A 8 -6.84 -2.47 -11.41
C THR A 8 -6.79 -2.85 -12.89
N GLU A 9 -6.10 -2.07 -13.73
CA GLU A 9 -5.92 -2.39 -15.15
C GLU A 9 -4.93 -3.55 -15.36
N ILE A 10 -3.97 -3.74 -14.45
CA ILE A 10 -3.02 -4.87 -14.47
C ILE A 10 -3.75 -6.17 -14.14
N ILE A 11 -4.63 -6.20 -13.14
CA ILE A 11 -5.45 -7.37 -12.80
C ILE A 11 -6.37 -7.77 -13.97
N GLU A 12 -7.03 -6.80 -14.60
CA GLU A 12 -7.80 -7.04 -15.83
C GLU A 12 -6.89 -7.52 -16.98
N GLY A 13 -5.68 -6.96 -17.06
CA GLY A 13 -4.66 -7.39 -18.01
C GLY A 13 -4.25 -8.85 -17.82
N ALA A 14 -4.11 -9.30 -16.59
CA ALA A 14 -3.80 -10.70 -16.26
C ALA A 14 -4.99 -11.61 -16.61
N ASN A 15 -6.21 -11.19 -16.28
CA ASN A 15 -7.43 -11.93 -16.63
C ASN A 15 -7.65 -12.10 -18.13
N SER A 16 -7.36 -11.06 -18.91
CA SER A 16 -7.42 -11.07 -20.38
C SER A 16 -6.22 -11.76 -21.04
N GLY A 17 -5.18 -12.09 -20.27
CA GLY A 17 -3.93 -12.66 -20.75
C GLY A 17 -3.02 -11.67 -21.49
N SER A 18 -3.31 -10.36 -21.45
CA SER A 18 -2.44 -9.32 -21.99
C SER A 18 -1.25 -8.99 -21.08
N ILE A 19 -1.38 -9.27 -19.78
CA ILE A 19 -0.28 -9.29 -18.81
C ILE A 19 0.03 -10.74 -18.47
N LYS A 20 1.31 -11.11 -18.61
CA LYS A 20 1.79 -12.47 -18.38
C LYS A 20 2.56 -12.63 -17.09
N ALA A 21 3.13 -11.55 -16.59
CA ALA A 21 3.94 -11.59 -15.38
C ALA A 21 3.68 -10.38 -14.50
N ILE A 22 3.69 -10.59 -13.19
CA ILE A 22 3.57 -9.53 -12.18
C ILE A 22 4.67 -9.72 -11.12
N TYR A 23 5.27 -8.59 -10.73
CA TYR A 23 6.14 -8.49 -9.56
C TYR A 23 5.45 -7.62 -8.51
N VAL A 24 4.99 -8.21 -7.41
CA VAL A 24 4.42 -7.50 -6.27
C VAL A 24 5.48 -7.32 -5.19
N MET A 25 5.58 -6.11 -4.63
CA MET A 25 6.51 -5.80 -3.54
C MET A 25 5.77 -5.15 -2.37
N GLY A 26 5.70 -5.85 -1.23
CA GLY A 26 5.15 -5.33 0.02
C GLY A 26 3.65 -5.04 -0.01
N GLU A 27 2.87 -5.82 -0.76
CA GLU A 27 1.43 -5.66 -0.92
C GLU A 27 0.70 -7.01 -0.88
N ASN A 28 -0.51 -7.02 -0.32
CA ASN A 28 -1.33 -8.22 -0.15
C ASN A 28 -2.67 -8.06 -0.87
N LEU A 29 -2.62 -8.18 -2.21
CA LEU A 29 -3.75 -8.06 -3.14
C LEU A 29 -4.96 -8.90 -2.71
N MET A 30 -4.75 -10.13 -2.23
CA MET A 30 -5.82 -11.05 -1.83
C MET A 30 -6.66 -10.58 -0.63
N LEU A 31 -6.19 -9.58 0.12
CA LEU A 31 -6.96 -8.97 1.23
C LEU A 31 -7.21 -7.47 1.06
N SER A 32 -6.40 -6.75 0.29
CA SER A 32 -6.55 -5.31 0.10
C SER A 32 -7.48 -4.93 -1.04
N ASP A 33 -7.58 -5.78 -2.07
CA ASP A 33 -8.27 -5.43 -3.31
C ASP A 33 -9.75 -5.85 -3.27
N PRO A 34 -10.63 -5.09 -3.94
CA PRO A 34 -12.03 -5.46 -4.05
C PRO A 34 -12.20 -6.67 -4.97
N ASP A 35 -13.27 -7.43 -4.76
CA ASP A 35 -13.62 -8.60 -5.59
C ASP A 35 -12.51 -9.67 -5.63
N ILE A 36 -12.21 -10.23 -4.46
CA ILE A 36 -11.10 -11.16 -4.26
C ILE A 36 -11.14 -12.40 -5.16
N LEU A 37 -12.33 -12.81 -5.63
CA LEU A 37 -12.47 -13.94 -6.55
C LEU A 37 -11.91 -13.57 -7.93
N HIS A 38 -12.25 -12.38 -8.41
CA HIS A 38 -11.69 -11.84 -9.66
C HIS A 38 -10.17 -11.68 -9.59
N VAL A 39 -9.64 -11.27 -8.43
CA VAL A 39 -8.19 -11.16 -8.19
C VAL A 39 -7.54 -12.54 -8.20
N ALA A 40 -8.08 -13.52 -7.48
CA ALA A 40 -7.56 -14.89 -7.45
C ALA A 40 -7.46 -15.49 -8.87
N GLU A 41 -8.54 -15.40 -9.65
CA GLU A 41 -8.57 -15.87 -11.04
C GLU A 41 -7.51 -15.19 -11.91
N ALA A 42 -7.22 -13.90 -11.66
CA ALA A 42 -6.19 -13.17 -12.39
C ALA A 42 -4.80 -13.69 -12.07
N LEU A 43 -4.51 -13.91 -10.78
CA LEU A 43 -3.21 -14.37 -10.31
C LEU A 43 -2.91 -15.79 -10.81
N GLU A 44 -3.91 -16.69 -10.84
CA GLU A 44 -3.77 -18.05 -11.36
C GLU A 44 -3.49 -18.13 -12.87
N LYS A 45 -3.82 -17.08 -13.64
CA LYS A 45 -3.61 -17.02 -15.09
C LYS A 45 -2.23 -16.49 -15.50
N LEU A 46 -1.44 -15.99 -14.56
CA LEU A 46 -0.11 -15.48 -14.84
C LEU A 46 0.82 -16.62 -15.23
N GLU A 47 1.75 -16.33 -16.14
CA GLU A 47 2.85 -17.23 -16.50
C GLU A 47 4.03 -17.10 -15.52
N LEU A 48 4.11 -15.97 -14.81
CA LEU A 48 5.08 -15.74 -13.74
C LEU A 48 4.53 -14.75 -12.71
N PHE A 49 4.39 -15.17 -11.47
CA PHE A 49 4.02 -14.32 -10.35
C PHE A 49 5.11 -14.29 -9.28
N VAL A 50 5.72 -13.11 -9.09
CA VAL A 50 6.77 -12.87 -8.10
C VAL A 50 6.22 -12.02 -6.96
N VAL A 51 6.43 -12.47 -5.73
CA VAL A 51 6.06 -11.71 -4.53
C VAL A 51 7.31 -11.46 -3.68
N GLN A 52 7.59 -10.19 -3.40
CA GLN A 52 8.60 -9.76 -2.45
C GLN A 52 7.92 -9.22 -1.20
N ASP A 53 8.04 -9.93 -0.07
CA ASP A 53 7.39 -9.57 1.18
C ASP A 53 8.25 -10.00 2.39
N ILE A 54 7.93 -9.47 3.57
CA ILE A 54 8.58 -9.79 4.84
C ILE A 54 7.93 -11.03 5.50
N PHE A 55 6.73 -11.42 5.07
CA PHE A 55 6.05 -12.64 5.50
C PHE A 55 5.38 -13.33 4.31
N LEU A 56 5.12 -14.64 4.43
CA LEU A 56 4.19 -15.30 3.52
C LEU A 56 2.77 -14.77 3.81
N THR A 57 2.17 -14.15 2.80
CA THR A 57 0.82 -13.58 2.81
C THR A 57 -0.11 -14.43 1.95
N GLU A 58 -1.41 -14.19 2.04
CA GLU A 58 -2.44 -14.81 1.19
C GLU A 58 -2.14 -14.58 -0.30
N THR A 59 -1.57 -13.43 -0.66
CA THR A 59 -1.09 -13.16 -2.03
C THR A 59 0.14 -13.99 -2.39
N GLY A 60 1.08 -14.14 -1.45
CA GLY A 60 2.27 -14.97 -1.63
C GLY A 60 1.97 -16.45 -1.86
N GLU A 61 0.82 -16.96 -1.42
CA GLU A 61 0.41 -18.36 -1.65
C GLU A 61 0.14 -18.68 -3.14
N PHE A 62 -0.12 -17.66 -3.96
CA PHE A 62 -0.27 -17.79 -5.42
C PHE A 62 1.05 -17.64 -6.17
N ALA A 63 2.14 -17.23 -5.51
CA ALA A 63 3.38 -16.85 -6.19
C ALA A 63 4.19 -18.07 -6.66
N ASP A 64 4.73 -17.98 -7.88
CA ASP A 64 5.75 -18.91 -8.37
C ASP A 64 7.09 -18.70 -7.66
N VAL A 65 7.39 -17.44 -7.30
CA VAL A 65 8.65 -17.05 -6.66
C VAL A 65 8.37 -16.10 -5.50
N ILE A 66 8.93 -16.44 -4.34
CA ILE A 66 8.91 -15.56 -3.17
C ILE A 66 10.32 -15.05 -2.87
N LEU A 67 10.47 -13.74 -2.77
CA LEU A 67 11.72 -13.06 -2.46
C LEU A 67 11.63 -12.42 -1.06
N PRO A 68 12.39 -12.89 -0.06
CA PRO A 68 12.26 -12.39 1.30
C PRO A 68 12.85 -10.96 1.44
N GLY A 69 11.99 -10.00 1.76
CA GLY A 69 12.37 -8.62 2.05
C GLY A 69 12.71 -8.36 3.51
N ALA A 70 13.48 -7.31 3.78
CA ALA A 70 13.79 -6.84 5.14
C ALA A 70 12.70 -5.89 5.67
N CYS A 71 12.33 -6.04 6.94
CA CYS A 71 11.35 -5.17 7.59
C CYS A 71 11.92 -3.78 7.93
N PHE A 72 11.06 -2.84 8.37
CA PHE A 72 11.47 -1.44 8.61
C PHE A 72 12.62 -1.29 9.63
N ALA A 73 12.72 -2.19 10.61
CA ALA A 73 13.76 -2.15 11.64
C ALA A 73 15.08 -2.79 11.19
N GLU A 74 15.06 -3.51 10.07
CA GLU A 74 16.20 -4.26 9.53
C GLU A 74 16.91 -3.52 8.39
N LYS A 75 16.30 -2.43 7.93
CA LYS A 75 16.78 -1.60 6.82
C LYS A 75 16.92 -0.15 7.23
N GLU A 76 17.61 0.59 6.38
CA GLU A 76 17.75 2.03 6.52
C GLU A 76 17.20 2.72 5.29
N GLY A 77 16.74 3.96 5.44
CA GLY A 77 16.09 4.64 4.34
C GLY A 77 15.45 5.95 4.76
N THR A 78 14.38 6.30 4.07
CA THR A 78 13.50 7.39 4.45
C THR A 78 12.03 7.01 4.29
N PHE A 79 11.16 7.57 5.12
CA PHE A 79 9.72 7.60 4.89
C PHE A 79 9.24 9.02 4.66
N THR A 80 8.29 9.18 3.76
CA THR A 80 7.56 10.44 3.56
C THR A 80 6.15 10.27 4.12
N ASN A 81 5.76 11.07 5.10
CA ASN A 81 4.44 10.98 5.73
C ASN A 81 3.39 11.90 5.04
N THR A 82 2.20 11.98 5.63
CA THR A 82 1.05 12.77 5.14
C THR A 82 1.31 14.28 5.02
N ASP A 83 2.16 14.88 5.87
CA ASP A 83 2.52 16.30 5.77
C ASP A 83 3.71 16.56 4.83
N ARG A 84 4.05 15.57 3.99
CA ARG A 84 5.18 15.58 3.01
C ARG A 84 6.56 15.58 3.65
N ARG A 85 6.63 15.21 4.93
CA ARG A 85 7.86 15.21 5.70
C ARG A 85 8.64 13.93 5.47
N VAL A 86 9.81 14.09 4.88
CA VAL A 86 10.82 13.07 4.69
C VAL A 86 11.61 12.90 5.99
N GLN A 87 11.61 11.68 6.51
CA GLN A 87 12.20 11.33 7.81
C GLN A 87 13.16 10.15 7.62
N ARG A 88 14.29 10.21 8.33
CA ARG A 88 15.31 9.16 8.32
C ARG A 88 14.84 7.91 9.07
N VAL A 89 14.97 6.75 8.43
CA VAL A 89 14.78 5.43 9.05
C VAL A 89 16.15 4.80 9.23
N ARG A 90 16.46 4.27 10.42
CA ARG A 90 17.76 3.67 10.71
C ARG A 90 17.58 2.19 11.01
N LYS A 91 18.50 1.39 10.49
CA LYS A 91 18.60 -0.02 10.82
C LYS A 91 18.87 -0.18 12.31
N ALA A 92 18.06 -0.98 12.98
CA ALA A 92 18.15 -1.28 14.40
C ALA A 92 18.62 -2.71 14.66
N VAL A 93 18.25 -3.65 13.79
CA VAL A 93 18.60 -5.09 13.89
C VAL A 93 19.02 -5.64 12.53
N ASN A 94 19.61 -6.84 12.49
CA ASN A 94 19.90 -7.52 11.23
C ASN A 94 18.67 -8.24 10.69
N ALA A 95 18.52 -8.26 9.36
CA ALA A 95 17.48 -9.04 8.70
C ALA A 95 17.67 -10.54 8.97
N PRO A 96 16.57 -11.30 9.13
CA PRO A 96 16.63 -12.74 9.40
C PRO A 96 16.96 -13.54 8.12
N GLY A 97 17.64 -14.67 8.30
CA GLY A 97 17.87 -15.63 7.22
C GLY A 97 18.55 -15.01 5.99
N SER A 98 17.94 -15.19 4.83
CA SER A 98 18.39 -14.64 3.54
C SER A 98 17.66 -13.35 3.14
N ALA A 99 16.91 -12.72 4.05
CA ALA A 99 16.17 -11.51 3.74
C ALA A 99 17.12 -10.35 3.39
N LEU A 100 16.77 -9.60 2.35
CA LEU A 100 17.54 -8.45 1.88
C LEU A 100 16.69 -7.19 1.89
N GLU A 101 17.34 -6.04 2.00
CA GLU A 101 16.67 -4.76 1.75
C GLU A 101 16.10 -4.74 0.34
N ASP A 102 14.89 -4.21 0.18
CA ASP A 102 14.14 -4.34 -1.06
C ASP A 102 14.91 -3.84 -2.29
N TRP A 103 15.61 -2.71 -2.14
CA TRP A 103 16.40 -2.11 -3.21
C TRP A 103 17.58 -3.00 -3.67
N LYS A 104 18.16 -3.82 -2.77
CA LYS A 104 19.23 -4.76 -3.13
C LYS A 104 18.70 -5.88 -4.01
N ILE A 105 17.49 -6.38 -3.71
CA ILE A 105 16.82 -7.41 -4.53
C ILE A 105 16.58 -6.86 -5.94
N ILE A 106 16.05 -5.63 -6.04
CA ILE A 106 15.83 -4.95 -7.33
C ILE A 106 17.15 -4.75 -8.09
N CYS A 107 18.23 -4.33 -7.43
CA CYS A 107 19.54 -4.20 -8.07
C CYS A 107 20.06 -5.55 -8.61
N ILE A 108 19.94 -6.63 -7.82
CA ILE A 108 20.35 -7.98 -8.25
C ILE A 108 19.56 -8.42 -9.49
N LEU A 109 18.23 -8.24 -9.47
CA LEU A 109 17.37 -8.59 -10.59
C LEU A 109 17.73 -7.76 -11.84
N SER A 110 17.87 -6.44 -11.68
CA SER A 110 18.22 -5.53 -12.77
C SER A 110 19.54 -5.93 -13.45
N ASN A 111 20.59 -6.22 -12.67
CA ASN A 111 21.87 -6.68 -13.19
C ASN A 111 21.73 -8.03 -13.92
N LYS A 112 20.95 -8.98 -13.38
CA LYS A 112 20.68 -10.27 -14.04
C LYS A 112 19.90 -10.12 -15.35
N MET A 113 19.07 -9.09 -15.46
CA MET A 113 18.34 -8.74 -16.69
C MET A 113 19.17 -7.91 -17.68
N GLY A 114 20.45 -7.64 -17.38
CA GLY A 114 21.37 -6.97 -18.28
C GLY A 114 21.43 -5.45 -18.15
N TYR A 115 20.77 -4.86 -17.14
CA TYR A 115 20.90 -3.43 -16.84
C TYR A 115 21.76 -3.22 -15.58
N PRO A 116 22.95 -2.60 -15.69
CA PRO A 116 23.79 -2.34 -14.52
C PRO A 116 23.13 -1.34 -13.56
N MET A 117 22.68 -1.81 -12.40
CA MET A 117 22.10 -0.98 -11.34
C MET A 117 22.85 -1.26 -10.03
N ASN A 118 23.72 -0.33 -9.62
CA ASN A 118 24.65 -0.54 -8.51
C ASN A 118 24.64 0.67 -7.58
N TYR A 119 24.24 0.44 -6.34
CA TYR A 119 24.31 1.42 -5.26
C TYR A 119 24.97 0.77 -4.05
N ASN A 120 25.82 1.51 -3.34
CA ASN A 120 26.47 1.05 -2.12
C ASN A 120 25.56 1.21 -0.89
N ASN A 121 24.67 2.20 -0.92
CA ASN A 121 23.79 2.54 0.20
C ASN A 121 22.58 3.37 -0.28
N THR A 122 21.62 3.58 0.61
CA THR A 122 20.38 4.32 0.31
C THR A 122 20.56 5.85 0.23
N ALA A 123 21.73 6.39 0.61
CA ALA A 123 22.04 7.80 0.42
C ALA A 123 22.34 8.11 -1.06
N GLU A 124 23.08 7.23 -1.74
CA GLU A 124 23.31 7.36 -3.19
C GLU A 124 22.00 7.35 -3.99
N ILE A 125 21.06 6.49 -3.61
CA ILE A 125 19.71 6.44 -4.22
C ILE A 125 18.96 7.76 -3.99
N MET A 126 19.02 8.32 -2.78
CA MET A 126 18.39 9.61 -2.49
C MET A 126 19.05 10.76 -3.26
N ASP A 127 20.37 10.75 -3.38
CA ASP A 127 21.11 11.77 -4.15
C ASP A 127 20.75 11.70 -5.64
N GLU A 128 20.58 10.50 -6.20
CA GLU A 128 20.07 10.32 -7.56
C GLU A 128 18.64 10.88 -7.69
N ILE A 129 17.72 10.53 -6.78
CA ILE A 129 16.35 11.07 -6.75
C ILE A 129 16.38 12.61 -6.70
N ALA A 130 17.20 13.19 -5.82
CA ALA A 130 17.33 14.64 -5.66
C ALA A 130 17.89 15.31 -6.93
N SER A 131 18.80 14.65 -7.64
CA SER A 131 19.36 15.15 -8.90
C SER A 131 18.34 15.18 -10.04
N LEU A 132 17.40 14.21 -10.07
CA LEU A 132 16.41 14.05 -11.13
C LEU A 132 15.08 14.75 -10.83
N THR A 133 14.78 14.99 -9.55
CA THR A 133 13.49 15.51 -9.09
C THR A 133 13.66 16.85 -8.38
N PRO A 134 13.41 17.99 -9.06
CA PRO A 134 13.70 19.32 -8.52
C PRO A 134 13.05 19.66 -7.17
N ILE A 135 11.89 19.06 -6.85
CA ILE A 135 11.24 19.27 -5.54
C ILE A 135 11.92 18.53 -4.38
N TYR A 136 12.83 17.60 -4.68
CA TYR A 136 13.71 16.90 -3.74
C TYR A 136 15.15 17.43 -3.76
N GLY A 137 15.53 18.38 -4.63
CA GLY A 137 16.92 18.77 -4.88
C GLY A 137 17.74 19.29 -3.68
N GLY A 138 17.09 19.57 -2.54
CA GLY A 138 17.76 19.89 -1.28
C GLY A 138 17.73 18.77 -0.25
N ILE A 139 17.14 17.62 -0.54
CA ILE A 139 16.98 16.50 0.39
C ILE A 139 18.17 15.55 0.19
N ASN A 140 18.95 15.36 1.26
CA ASN A 140 20.03 14.38 1.31
C ASN A 140 20.21 13.88 2.74
N TYR A 141 20.99 12.82 2.91
CA TYR A 141 21.14 12.15 4.20
C TYR A 141 21.82 13.04 5.24
N GLU A 142 22.85 13.81 4.86
CA GLU A 142 23.54 14.74 5.77
C GLU A 142 22.56 15.67 6.50
N ARG A 143 21.56 16.18 5.78
CA ARG A 143 20.53 17.06 6.33
C ARG A 143 19.48 16.29 7.13
N LEU A 144 19.08 15.12 6.64
CA LEU A 144 18.09 14.26 7.28
C LEU A 144 18.58 13.66 8.61
N GLU A 145 19.90 13.53 8.80
CA GLU A 145 20.48 13.15 10.09
C GLU A 145 20.19 14.18 11.18
N ARG A 146 20.09 15.47 10.82
CA ARG A 146 19.85 16.56 11.78
C ARG A 146 18.38 16.85 12.01
N ARG A 147 17.55 16.73 10.96
CA ARG A 147 16.10 16.99 11.04
C ARG A 147 15.34 16.43 9.85
N ALA A 148 14.06 16.19 10.04
CA ALA A 148 13.14 15.91 8.95
C ALA A 148 12.90 17.13 8.05
N LEU A 149 12.62 16.91 6.75
CA LEU A 149 12.40 17.97 5.76
C LEU A 149 11.08 17.78 5.04
N GLN A 150 10.34 18.85 4.80
CA GLN A 150 9.10 18.80 4.00
C GLN A 150 9.38 19.19 2.56
N TRP A 151 9.00 18.32 1.61
CA TRP A 151 9.05 18.69 0.20
C TRP A 151 7.86 19.62 -0.15
N PRO A 152 8.02 20.57 -1.10
CA PRO A 152 9.24 20.85 -1.87
C PRO A 152 10.40 21.42 -1.05
N CYS A 153 11.60 20.90 -1.31
CA CYS A 153 12.88 21.36 -0.79
C CYS A 153 13.86 21.35 -1.96
N ARG A 154 14.05 22.49 -2.63
CA ARG A 154 14.53 22.51 -4.03
C ARG A 154 16.04 22.51 -4.19
N LYS A 155 16.77 23.00 -3.19
CA LYS A 155 18.23 23.11 -3.23
C LYS A 155 18.82 22.91 -1.85
N TYR A 156 20.11 22.58 -1.79
CA TYR A 156 20.82 22.50 -0.53
C TYR A 156 20.66 23.81 0.27
N GLY A 157 20.40 23.69 1.57
CA GLY A 157 20.12 24.82 2.47
C GLY A 157 18.67 25.31 2.49
N ASP A 158 17.81 24.92 1.55
CA ASP A 158 16.37 25.25 1.57
C ASP A 158 15.71 24.66 2.83
N PRO A 159 15.03 25.44 3.70
CA PRO A 159 14.38 24.90 4.89
C PRO A 159 13.29 23.86 4.62
N GLY A 160 12.83 23.74 3.36
CA GLY A 160 11.68 22.95 2.97
C GLY A 160 10.39 23.77 3.06
N THR A 161 9.29 23.21 2.54
CA THR A 161 8.01 23.91 2.43
C THR A 161 6.98 23.34 3.41
N SER A 162 6.80 24.02 4.55
CA SER A 162 5.86 23.59 5.59
C SER A 162 4.39 23.69 5.16
N ILE A 163 4.01 24.81 4.55
CA ILE A 163 2.65 25.11 4.09
C ILE A 163 2.68 25.40 2.59
N LEU A 164 1.86 24.67 1.82
CA LEU A 164 1.71 24.89 0.39
C LEU A 164 0.77 26.07 0.11
N HIS A 165 0.92 26.66 -1.08
CA HIS A 165 0.01 27.68 -1.62
C HIS A 165 -0.18 28.94 -0.76
N THR A 166 0.81 29.30 0.05
CA THR A 166 0.78 30.51 0.89
C THR A 166 0.76 31.81 0.09
N LYS A 167 1.25 31.79 -1.14
CA LYS A 167 1.24 32.95 -2.06
C LYS A 167 0.35 32.71 -3.28
N ASN A 168 0.62 31.64 -4.03
CA ASN A 168 -0.11 31.29 -5.25
C ASN A 168 -0.38 29.79 -5.30
N PHE A 169 -1.46 29.37 -5.95
CA PHE A 169 -1.66 27.96 -6.28
C PHE A 169 -0.63 27.52 -7.32
N THR A 170 -0.25 26.24 -7.30
CA THR A 170 0.72 25.71 -8.28
C THR A 170 0.25 25.87 -9.73
N ARG A 171 -1.07 25.89 -9.95
CA ARG A 171 -1.69 26.15 -11.27
C ARG A 171 -1.93 27.64 -11.57
N GLY A 172 -1.41 28.55 -10.76
CA GLY A 172 -1.75 29.97 -10.79
C GLY A 172 -2.96 30.29 -9.92
N LYS A 173 -4.16 30.32 -10.50
CA LYS A 173 -5.41 30.65 -9.79
C LYS A 173 -6.15 29.41 -9.29
N GLY A 174 -6.90 29.56 -8.19
CA GLY A 174 -7.85 28.55 -7.73
C GLY A 174 -8.88 28.24 -8.82
N ARG A 175 -9.29 26.98 -8.94
CA ARG A 175 -10.31 26.55 -9.91
C ARG A 175 -11.56 26.12 -9.15
N PHE A 176 -12.63 26.88 -9.31
CA PHE A 176 -13.96 26.47 -8.85
C PHE A 176 -14.53 25.44 -9.83
N ILE A 177 -15.01 24.32 -9.30
CA ILE A 177 -15.64 23.26 -10.09
C ILE A 177 -16.97 22.96 -9.40
N PRO A 178 -18.12 23.29 -10.03
CA PRO A 178 -19.40 22.88 -9.49
C PRO A 178 -19.52 21.35 -9.62
N VAL A 179 -19.88 20.68 -8.53
CA VAL A 179 -20.17 19.25 -8.53
C VAL A 179 -21.67 19.05 -8.40
N LYS A 180 -22.22 18.16 -9.23
CA LYS A 180 -23.61 17.69 -9.09
C LYS A 180 -23.60 16.42 -8.26
N TYR A 181 -24.61 16.25 -7.42
CA TYR A 181 -24.80 15.00 -6.70
C TYR A 181 -24.98 13.86 -7.71
N ALA A 182 -24.26 12.76 -7.47
CA ALA A 182 -24.44 11.49 -8.16
C ALA A 182 -24.65 10.41 -7.09
N PRO A 183 -25.69 9.58 -7.20
CA PRO A 183 -25.89 8.48 -6.25
C PRO A 183 -24.75 7.46 -6.35
N PRO A 184 -24.53 6.65 -5.30
CA PRO A 184 -23.59 5.52 -5.38
C PRO A 184 -23.93 4.58 -6.54
N ALA A 185 -22.92 3.95 -7.12
CA ALA A 185 -23.09 2.97 -8.19
C ALA A 185 -23.93 1.76 -7.74
N GLU A 186 -23.93 1.47 -6.44
CA GLU A 186 -24.79 0.46 -5.84
C GLU A 186 -25.73 1.07 -4.81
N VAL A 187 -27.01 0.83 -5.03
CA VAL A 187 -28.10 1.18 -4.13
C VAL A 187 -28.74 -0.08 -3.57
N VAL A 188 -29.39 0.08 -2.42
CA VAL A 188 -30.16 -0.99 -1.78
C VAL A 188 -31.31 -1.44 -2.69
N SER A 189 -31.72 -2.69 -2.53
CA SER A 189 -32.87 -3.28 -3.22
C SER A 189 -33.64 -4.20 -2.28
N GLU A 190 -34.78 -4.74 -2.70
CA GLU A 190 -35.51 -5.73 -1.92
C GLU A 190 -34.65 -6.95 -1.54
N LYS A 191 -33.77 -7.38 -2.44
CA LYS A 191 -32.83 -8.50 -2.19
C LYS A 191 -31.64 -8.10 -1.30
N TYR A 192 -31.17 -6.86 -1.39
CA TYR A 192 -30.03 -6.35 -0.61
C TYR A 192 -30.45 -5.04 0.09
N PRO A 193 -31.21 -5.11 1.19
CA PRO A 193 -31.88 -3.94 1.78
C PRO A 193 -30.97 -3.08 2.66
N TYR A 194 -29.74 -3.50 2.92
CA TYR A 194 -28.80 -2.82 3.83
C TYR A 194 -27.59 -2.24 3.10
N ILE A 195 -27.04 -1.15 3.64
CA ILE A 195 -25.77 -0.57 3.21
C ILE A 195 -24.65 -1.18 4.04
N LEU A 196 -23.61 -1.70 3.38
CA LEU A 196 -22.38 -2.15 4.02
C LEU A 196 -21.30 -1.07 3.88
N THR A 197 -20.63 -0.73 4.98
CA THR A 197 -19.44 0.13 4.98
C THR A 197 -18.32 -0.59 5.71
N THR A 198 -17.10 -0.55 5.16
CA THR A 198 -15.91 -1.11 5.80
C THR A 198 -15.12 0.00 6.50
N GLY A 199 -14.41 -0.39 7.56
CA GLY A 199 -13.68 0.55 8.40
C GLY A 199 -12.33 0.03 8.86
N ARG A 200 -11.76 0.70 9.85
CA ARG A 200 -10.53 0.31 10.52
C ARG A 200 -10.76 0.35 12.03
N ILE A 201 -10.01 -0.46 12.74
CA ILE A 201 -9.95 -0.42 14.21
C ILE A 201 -8.56 0.01 14.64
N LEU A 202 -8.45 0.57 15.84
CA LEU A 202 -7.18 1.11 16.35
C LEU A 202 -6.08 0.05 16.47
N HIS A 203 -6.44 -1.17 16.88
CA HIS A 203 -5.49 -2.20 17.30
C HIS A 203 -4.94 -3.06 16.15
N GLN A 204 -5.55 -3.00 14.96
CA GLN A 204 -5.17 -3.83 13.82
C GLN A 204 -4.98 -2.96 12.59
N PHE A 205 -3.90 -3.22 11.83
CA PHE A 205 -3.55 -2.41 10.67
C PHE A 205 -3.83 -3.16 9.37
N HIS A 206 -4.73 -2.61 8.55
CA HIS A 206 -5.08 -3.10 7.22
C HIS A 206 -5.27 -4.62 7.17
N THR A 207 -4.41 -5.34 6.44
CA THR A 207 -4.50 -6.79 6.18
C THR A 207 -3.87 -7.63 7.30
N MET A 208 -3.47 -7.01 8.41
CA MET A 208 -2.97 -7.68 9.62
C MET A 208 -1.72 -8.54 9.43
N THR A 209 -1.00 -8.42 8.32
CA THR A 209 0.23 -9.21 8.03
C THR A 209 1.31 -8.99 9.10
N MET A 210 1.34 -7.82 9.73
CA MET A 210 2.21 -7.51 10.88
C MET A 210 1.45 -7.58 12.22
N THR A 211 0.38 -6.79 12.38
CA THR A 211 -0.31 -6.64 13.68
C THR A 211 -1.00 -7.93 14.13
N GLY A 212 -1.48 -8.76 13.19
CA GLY A 212 -2.08 -10.06 13.47
C GLY A 212 -1.10 -11.10 14.01
N LYS A 213 0.21 -10.83 13.97
CA LYS A 213 1.24 -11.68 14.59
C LYS A 213 1.59 -11.26 16.02
N VAL A 214 1.05 -10.13 16.50
CA VAL A 214 1.31 -9.62 17.85
C VAL A 214 0.24 -10.11 18.80
N LYS A 215 0.61 -11.02 19.71
CA LYS A 215 -0.31 -11.64 20.68
C LYS A 215 -1.18 -10.61 21.43
N GLY A 216 -0.57 -9.55 21.96
CA GLY A 216 -1.29 -8.53 22.72
C GLY A 216 -2.34 -7.76 21.90
N LEU A 217 -2.12 -7.55 20.59
CA LEU A 217 -3.11 -6.91 19.73
C LEU A 217 -4.30 -7.83 19.45
N ASN A 218 -4.03 -9.12 19.27
CA ASN A 218 -5.06 -10.14 19.08
C ASN A 218 -5.88 -10.39 20.36
N GLU A 219 -5.31 -10.20 21.56
CA GLU A 219 -6.07 -10.27 22.82
C GLU A 219 -7.09 -9.14 22.93
N ILE A 220 -6.78 -7.94 22.42
CA ILE A 220 -7.68 -6.77 22.45
C ILE A 220 -8.74 -6.83 21.33
N ALA A 221 -8.33 -7.24 20.12
CA ALA A 221 -9.20 -7.33 18.95
C ALA A 221 -9.07 -8.71 18.29
N PRO A 222 -9.72 -9.74 18.85
CA PRO A 222 -9.54 -11.14 18.44
C PRO A 222 -10.24 -11.49 17.12
N SER A 223 -11.24 -10.71 16.70
CA SER A 223 -11.95 -10.93 15.46
C SER A 223 -12.55 -9.63 14.92
N ASN A 224 -12.79 -9.60 13.62
CA ASN A 224 -13.64 -8.57 13.01
C ASN A 224 -15.09 -8.74 13.48
N LEU A 225 -15.80 -7.63 13.59
CA LEU A 225 -17.20 -7.58 14.00
C LEU A 225 -18.01 -6.81 12.96
N VAL A 226 -19.24 -7.25 12.71
CA VAL A 226 -20.23 -6.49 11.95
C VAL A 226 -21.02 -5.65 12.95
N GLN A 227 -20.98 -4.32 12.79
CA GLN A 227 -21.74 -3.40 13.62
C GLN A 227 -23.11 -3.16 12.97
N ILE A 228 -24.17 -3.59 13.64
CA ILE A 228 -25.55 -3.52 13.15
C ILE A 228 -26.33 -2.55 14.05
N ASN A 229 -27.19 -1.72 13.45
CA ASN A 229 -28.12 -0.89 14.19
C ASN A 229 -29.02 -1.76 15.09
N THR A 230 -29.37 -1.26 16.27
CA THR A 230 -30.15 -2.03 17.26
C THR A 230 -31.54 -2.43 16.76
N ASP A 231 -32.22 -1.58 16.00
CA ASP A 231 -33.56 -1.85 15.49
C ASP A 231 -33.53 -2.83 14.30
N ASP A 232 -32.52 -2.71 13.42
CA ASP A 232 -32.28 -3.68 12.36
C ASP A 232 -31.97 -5.07 12.94
N ALA A 233 -31.08 -5.13 13.93
CA ALA A 233 -30.74 -6.38 14.61
C ALA A 233 -31.96 -7.03 15.28
N ARG A 234 -32.82 -6.23 15.93
CA ARG A 234 -34.08 -6.71 16.54
C ARG A 234 -35.02 -7.28 15.47
N SER A 235 -35.16 -6.59 14.34
CA SER A 235 -36.04 -6.99 13.23
C SER A 235 -35.55 -8.28 12.55
N LEU A 236 -34.23 -8.48 12.51
CA LEU A 236 -33.59 -9.70 11.99
C LEU A 236 -33.46 -10.83 13.04
N GLY A 237 -33.81 -10.59 14.30
CA GLY A 237 -33.65 -11.56 15.39
C GLY A 237 -32.19 -11.83 15.78
N ILE A 238 -31.27 -10.92 15.46
CA ILE A 238 -29.83 -11.03 15.74
C ILE A 238 -29.52 -10.49 17.13
N LYS A 239 -28.84 -11.29 17.96
CA LYS A 239 -28.35 -10.87 19.28
C LYS A 239 -26.89 -10.44 19.20
N ASN A 240 -26.45 -9.70 20.21
CA ASN A 240 -25.05 -9.34 20.36
C ASN A 240 -24.19 -10.62 20.41
N ARG A 241 -23.10 -10.64 19.64
CA ARG A 241 -22.15 -11.76 19.48
C ARG A 241 -22.67 -12.98 18.70
N ASP A 242 -23.85 -12.91 18.10
CA ASP A 242 -24.27 -13.94 17.16
C ASP A 242 -23.34 -13.94 15.93
N ARG A 243 -23.10 -15.13 15.37
CA ARG A 243 -22.48 -15.26 14.05
C ARG A 243 -23.53 -14.95 13.00
N VAL A 244 -23.18 -14.06 12.08
CA VAL A 244 -24.03 -13.64 10.98
C VAL A 244 -23.31 -13.89 9.66
N LYS A 245 -24.08 -14.16 8.61
CA LYS A 245 -23.59 -14.17 7.23
C LYS A 245 -23.96 -12.84 6.57
N VAL A 246 -23.00 -12.17 5.97
CA VAL A 246 -23.23 -10.95 5.17
C VAL A 246 -23.12 -11.32 3.70
N GLU A 247 -24.19 -11.13 2.94
CA GLU A 247 -24.27 -11.51 1.53
C GLU A 247 -24.49 -10.28 0.64
N SER A 248 -23.78 -10.24 -0.48
CA SER A 248 -23.84 -9.18 -1.49
C SER A 248 -23.97 -9.77 -2.90
N ARG A 249 -23.97 -8.91 -3.92
CA ARG A 249 -23.92 -9.35 -5.33
C ARG A 249 -22.62 -10.07 -5.70
N ARG A 250 -21.55 -9.87 -4.93
CA ARG A 250 -20.19 -10.38 -5.22
C ARG A 250 -19.75 -11.54 -4.32
N GLY A 251 -20.63 -12.02 -3.44
CA GLY A 251 -20.31 -13.15 -2.55
C GLY A 251 -20.89 -12.98 -1.15
N ALA A 252 -20.48 -13.88 -0.26
CA ALA A 252 -20.90 -13.90 1.14
C ALA A 252 -19.72 -14.19 2.07
N VAL A 253 -19.77 -13.63 3.27
CA VAL A 253 -18.81 -13.84 4.38
C VAL A 253 -19.52 -14.12 5.68
#